data_AF-A0A849FV90-F1
#
_entry.id   AF-A0A849FV90-F1
#
_cell.length_a   1.000
_cell.length_b   1.000
_cell.length_c   1.000
_cell.angle_alpha   90.00
_cell.angle_beta   90.00
_cell.angle_gamma   90.00
#
_symmetry.space_group_name_H-M   'P 1'
#
loop_
_entity.id
_entity.type
_entity.pdbx_description
1 polymer ?
#
loop_
_entity_poly.entity_id
_entity_poly.type
_entity_poly.pdbx_seq_one_letter_code
_entity_poly.pdbx_strand_id
1 'polypeptide(L)'
;MSERHGVAWWNELMTRDLPAALNYYQSLCGWSFETMPMPEGGDYHIGMKDGKPMAGFMDMAHMADLNEAPPHWITYFAVDDVDAAIAATTEAGGQVIREIYEVPNTGRIAIVEDPSGVTVGLITPAPMESG
;
A
#
# COMPACT_ATOMS: atom_id res chain seq x y z
N MET A 1 21.20 -7.89 2.00
CA MET A 1 19.85 -7.54 1.55
C MET A 1 19.24 -8.76 0.87
N SER A 2 17.97 -9.07 1.12
CA SER A 2 17.28 -10.18 0.44
C SER A 2 16.98 -9.86 -1.02
N GLU A 3 16.60 -10.86 -1.82
CA GLU A 3 16.15 -10.66 -3.21
C GLU A 3 14.89 -9.77 -3.32
N ARG A 4 14.14 -9.62 -2.23
CA ARG A 4 12.94 -8.78 -2.17
C ARG A 4 13.26 -7.32 -1.84
N HIS A 5 14.40 -7.05 -1.21
CA HIS A 5 14.76 -5.71 -0.78
C HIS A 5 14.85 -4.75 -1.98
N GLY A 6 14.15 -3.62 -1.92
CA GLY A 6 14.11 -2.60 -2.96
C GLY A 6 13.14 -2.90 -4.12
N VAL A 7 12.44 -4.03 -4.10
CA VAL A 7 11.42 -4.35 -5.12
C VAL A 7 10.18 -3.47 -4.91
N ALA A 8 9.62 -2.93 -5.99
CA ALA A 8 8.27 -2.37 -5.99
C ALA A 8 7.27 -3.50 -5.72
N TRP A 9 6.91 -3.66 -4.46
CA TRP A 9 6.22 -4.82 -3.92
C TRP A 9 4.72 -4.80 -4.20
N TRP A 10 4.11 -3.63 -4.07
CA TRP A 10 2.66 -3.47 -4.19
C TRP A 10 2.32 -2.05 -4.66
N ASN A 11 1.16 -1.91 -5.30
CA ASN A 11 0.59 -0.61 -5.65
C ASN A 11 -0.85 -0.56 -5.18
N GLU A 12 -1.26 0.57 -4.63
CA GLU A 12 -2.56 0.77 -4.02
C GLU A 12 -3.17 2.09 -4.44
N LEU A 13 -4.44 2.06 -4.88
CA LEU A 13 -5.22 3.26 -5.16
C LEU A 13 -6.00 3.66 -3.92
N MET A 14 -5.83 4.92 -3.53
CA MET A 14 -6.64 5.57 -2.50
C MET A 14 -7.55 6.60 -3.17
N THR A 15 -8.86 6.49 -2.98
CA THR A 15 -9.86 7.40 -3.57
C THR A 15 -11.11 7.50 -2.70
N ARG A 16 -11.89 8.58 -2.85
CA ARG A 16 -13.21 8.75 -2.20
C ARG A 16 -14.38 8.22 -3.04
N ASP A 17 -14.15 8.01 -4.34
CA ASP A 17 -15.12 7.39 -5.24
C ASP A 17 -14.62 6.01 -5.66
N LEU A 18 -14.54 5.13 -4.67
CA LEU A 18 -14.07 3.76 -4.84
C LEU A 18 -14.94 2.99 -5.85
N PRO A 19 -16.28 3.03 -5.82
CA PRO A 19 -17.11 2.34 -6.82
C PRO A 19 -16.81 2.80 -8.26
N ALA A 20 -16.64 4.10 -8.51
CA ALA A 20 -16.28 4.58 -9.84
C ALA A 20 -14.89 4.11 -10.27
N ALA A 21 -13.92 4.11 -9.35
CA ALA A 21 -12.57 3.62 -9.64
C ALA A 21 -12.56 2.12 -9.99
N LEU A 22 -13.24 1.27 -9.20
CA LEU A 22 -13.34 -0.16 -9.49
C LEU A 22 -13.93 -0.42 -10.88
N ASN A 23 -15.05 0.26 -11.22
CA ASN A 23 -15.67 0.14 -12.54
C ASN A 23 -14.75 0.60 -13.67
N TYR A 24 -14.02 1.69 -13.47
CA TYR A 24 -13.06 2.21 -14.44
C TYR A 24 -11.92 1.23 -14.70
N TYR A 25 -11.26 0.72 -13.66
CA TYR A 25 -10.14 -0.21 -13.81
C TYR A 25 -10.58 -1.62 -14.23
N GLN A 26 -11.79 -2.05 -13.89
CA GLN A 26 -12.41 -3.24 -14.49
C GLN A 26 -12.49 -3.09 -16.01
N SER A 27 -13.00 -1.94 -16.49
CA SER A 27 -13.20 -1.69 -17.91
C SER A 27 -11.89 -1.49 -18.67
N LEU A 28 -10.94 -0.76 -18.07
CA LEU A 28 -9.66 -0.43 -18.69
C LEU A 28 -8.67 -1.60 -18.67
N CYS A 29 -8.50 -2.23 -17.51
CA CYS A 29 -7.45 -3.24 -17.30
C CYS A 29 -7.96 -4.68 -17.43
N GLY A 30 -9.29 -4.88 -17.43
CA GLY A 30 -9.90 -6.20 -17.40
C GLY A 30 -9.75 -6.91 -16.06
N TRP A 31 -9.55 -6.17 -14.97
CA TRP A 31 -9.41 -6.76 -13.63
C TRP A 31 -10.77 -7.17 -13.06
N SER A 32 -10.82 -8.33 -12.41
CA SER A 32 -11.88 -8.64 -11.44
C SER A 32 -11.48 -8.13 -10.06
N PHE A 33 -12.41 -8.06 -9.12
CA PHE A 33 -12.12 -7.56 -7.78
C PHE A 33 -12.53 -8.54 -6.70
N GLU A 34 -11.60 -8.84 -5.80
CA GLU A 34 -11.85 -9.57 -4.55
C GLU A 34 -11.93 -8.57 -3.40
N THR A 35 -12.92 -8.73 -2.52
CA THR A 35 -13.15 -7.82 -1.39
C THR A 35 -12.73 -8.48 -0.08
N MET A 36 -12.00 -7.75 0.74
CA MET A 36 -11.54 -8.17 2.06
C MET A 36 -11.93 -7.13 3.11
N PRO A 37 -12.64 -7.50 4.19
CA PRO A 37 -12.97 -6.56 5.25
C PRO A 37 -11.71 -6.15 6.01
N MET A 38 -11.56 -4.86 6.31
CA MET A 38 -10.44 -4.37 7.11
C MET A 38 -10.78 -4.40 8.61
N PRO A 39 -9.82 -4.74 9.51
CA PRO A 39 -10.05 -4.78 10.95
C PRO A 39 -10.54 -3.46 11.56
N GLU A 40 -10.09 -2.34 10.99
CA GLU A 40 -10.40 -0.98 11.44
C GLU A 40 -11.70 -0.42 10.82
N GLY A 41 -12.39 -1.21 10.00
CA GLY A 41 -13.60 -0.84 9.28
C GLY A 41 -13.36 -0.48 7.81
N GLY A 42 -14.40 -0.63 6.99
CA GLY A 42 -14.32 -0.50 5.54
C GLY A 42 -13.81 -1.75 4.84
N ASP A 43 -13.72 -1.67 3.53
CA ASP A 43 -13.33 -2.77 2.64
C ASP A 43 -12.04 -2.44 1.88
N TYR A 44 -11.19 -3.45 1.75
CA TYR A 44 -10.06 -3.47 0.85
C TYR A 44 -10.40 -4.29 -0.40
N HIS A 45 -10.11 -3.77 -1.59
CA HIS A 45 -10.34 -4.50 -2.83
C HIS A 45 -9.01 -4.81 -3.53
N ILE A 46 -8.87 -6.06 -3.96
CA ILE A 46 -7.72 -6.51 -4.74
C ILE A 46 -8.15 -6.66 -6.19
N GLY A 47 -7.53 -5.88 -7.07
CA GLY A 47 -7.63 -6.08 -8.51
C GLY A 47 -6.91 -7.35 -8.91
N MET A 48 -7.62 -8.27 -9.56
CA MET A 48 -7.13 -9.59 -9.96
C MET A 48 -7.11 -9.72 -11.48
N LYS A 49 -6.04 -10.33 -12.00
CA LYS A 49 -5.93 -10.71 -13.42
C LYS A 49 -5.32 -12.09 -13.53
N ASP A 50 -6.00 -13.01 -14.24
CA ASP A 50 -5.53 -14.38 -14.45
C ASP A 50 -5.14 -15.10 -13.13
N GLY A 51 -5.94 -14.88 -12.08
CA GLY A 51 -5.73 -15.44 -10.74
C GLY A 51 -4.57 -14.82 -9.96
N LYS A 52 -4.01 -13.69 -10.43
CA LYS A 52 -2.90 -13.00 -9.78
C LYS A 52 -3.33 -11.62 -9.26
N PRO A 53 -2.88 -11.23 -8.07
CA PRO A 53 -3.14 -9.90 -7.51
C PRO A 53 -2.32 -8.84 -8.22
N MET A 54 -2.98 -7.77 -8.68
CA MET A 54 -2.39 -6.70 -9.49
C MET A 54 -2.19 -5.41 -8.71
N ALA A 55 -3.17 -5.03 -7.90
CA ALA A 55 -3.18 -3.77 -7.17
C ALA A 55 -4.24 -3.77 -6.06
N GLY A 56 -4.03 -2.94 -5.06
CA GLY A 56 -4.97 -2.65 -3.98
C GLY A 56 -5.83 -1.43 -4.27
N PHE A 57 -7.00 -1.39 -3.67
CA PHE A 57 -7.98 -0.31 -3.82
C PHE A 57 -8.70 -0.12 -2.50
N MET A 58 -8.75 1.12 -2.02
CA MET A 58 -9.41 1.42 -0.77
C MET A 58 -10.03 2.82 -0.76
N ASP A 59 -11.07 2.94 0.07
CA ASP A 59 -11.71 4.22 0.35
C ASP A 59 -10.86 5.00 1.38
N MET A 60 -10.56 6.25 1.06
CA MET A 60 -9.84 7.16 1.95
C MET A 60 -10.74 8.21 2.62
N ALA A 61 -12.06 8.16 2.41
CA ALA A 61 -13.01 9.18 2.90
C ALA A 61 -13.05 9.32 4.44
N HIS A 62 -12.67 8.27 5.18
CA HIS A 62 -12.67 8.26 6.63
C HIS A 62 -11.28 8.39 7.26
N MET A 63 -10.26 8.65 6.44
CA MET A 63 -8.89 8.84 6.91
C MET A 63 -8.64 10.32 7.17
N ALA A 64 -8.69 10.71 8.45
CA ALA A 64 -8.58 12.11 8.88
C ALA A 64 -7.31 12.78 8.33
N ASP A 65 -6.19 12.06 8.32
CA ASP A 65 -4.88 12.56 7.86
C ASP A 65 -4.82 12.76 6.33
N LEU A 66 -5.80 12.25 5.58
CA LEU A 66 -5.88 12.34 4.11
C LEU A 66 -7.04 13.21 3.63
N ASN A 67 -7.74 13.92 4.50
CA ASN A 67 -8.94 14.70 4.14
C ASN A 67 -8.72 15.70 3.00
N GLU A 68 -7.54 16.31 2.92
CA GLU A 68 -7.20 17.27 1.86
C GLU A 68 -6.42 16.64 0.69
N ALA A 69 -6.00 15.38 0.82
CA ALA A 69 -5.25 14.69 -0.22
C ALA A 69 -6.15 14.41 -1.44
N PRO A 70 -5.64 14.63 -2.67
CA PRO A 70 -6.31 14.17 -3.89
C PRO A 70 -6.25 12.63 -4.00
N PRO A 71 -7.12 11.98 -4.80
CA PRO A 71 -6.97 10.56 -5.12
C PRO A 71 -5.59 10.29 -5.72
N HIS A 72 -4.92 9.24 -5.27
CA HIS A 72 -3.55 8.94 -5.66
C HIS A 72 -3.22 7.46 -5.54
N TRP A 73 -2.15 7.07 -6.22
CA TRP A 73 -1.54 5.75 -6.07
C TRP A 73 -0.39 5.84 -5.08
N ILE A 74 -0.25 4.85 -4.21
CA ILE A 74 0.94 4.63 -3.38
C ILE A 74 1.63 3.36 -3.85
N THR A 75 2.94 3.45 -4.10
CA THR A 75 3.81 2.30 -4.32
C THR A 75 4.47 1.92 -3.00
N TYR A 76 4.46 0.62 -2.71
CA TYR A 76 5.14 0.04 -1.56
C TYR A 76 6.45 -0.62 -2.01
N PHE A 77 7.57 -0.27 -1.39
CA PHE A 77 8.84 -0.94 -1.59
C PHE A 77 9.10 -1.95 -0.50
N ALA A 78 9.50 -3.17 -0.89
CA ALA A 78 9.88 -4.19 0.07
C ALA A 78 11.24 -3.85 0.72
N VAL A 79 11.31 -3.94 2.04
CA VAL A 79 12.52 -3.75 2.84
C VAL A 79 12.68 -4.94 3.80
N ASP A 80 13.92 -5.32 4.07
CA ASP A 80 14.21 -6.46 4.96
C ASP A 80 13.77 -6.18 6.40
N ASP A 81 13.83 -4.92 6.82
CA ASP A 81 13.48 -4.43 8.15
C ASP A 81 12.93 -3.01 8.04
N VAL A 82 11.64 -2.86 8.32
CA VAL A 82 10.94 -1.57 8.25
C VAL A 82 11.39 -0.60 9.34
N ASP A 83 11.78 -1.08 10.53
CA ASP A 83 12.29 -0.23 11.62
C ASP A 83 13.63 0.41 11.20
N ALA A 84 14.51 -0.39 10.60
CA ALA A 84 15.77 0.13 10.06
C ALA A 84 15.55 1.10 8.89
N ALA A 85 14.56 0.83 8.04
CA ALA A 85 14.27 1.66 6.87
C ALA A 85 13.66 3.03 7.24
N ILE A 86 12.81 3.12 8.26
CA ILE A 86 12.28 4.42 8.73
C ILE A 86 13.38 5.28 9.37
N ALA A 87 14.31 4.66 10.10
CA ALA A 87 15.46 5.35 10.67
C ALA A 87 16.35 5.93 9.55
N ALA A 88 16.68 5.11 8.55
CA ALA A 88 17.44 5.55 7.38
C ALA A 88 16.72 6.66 6.59
N THR A 89 15.39 6.60 6.49
CA THR A 89 14.59 7.64 5.85
C THR A 89 14.75 8.99 6.56
N THR A 90 14.67 8.98 7.89
CA THR A 90 14.83 10.19 8.71
C THR A 90 16.25 10.76 8.61
N GLU A 91 17.27 9.89 8.65
CA GLU A 91 18.68 10.29 8.48
C GLU A 91 18.95 10.91 7.11
N ALA A 92 18.26 10.45 6.07
CA ALA A 92 18.34 10.97 4.71
C ALA A 92 17.54 12.27 4.49
N GLY A 93 16.86 12.79 5.51
CA GLY A 93 16.05 14.01 5.43
C GLY A 93 14.61 13.81 4.95
N GLY A 94 14.13 12.56 4.91
CA GLY A 94 12.71 12.24 4.71
C GLY A 94 11.94 12.30 6.02
N GLN A 95 10.64 11.97 5.95
CA GLN A 95 9.71 12.04 7.08
C GLN A 95 8.89 10.76 7.21
N VAL A 96 8.60 10.34 8.44
CA VAL A 96 7.62 9.27 8.70
C VAL A 96 6.24 9.92 8.74
N ILE A 97 5.36 9.50 7.84
CA ILE A 97 3.98 10.01 7.71
C ILE A 97 3.01 9.14 8.52
N ARG A 98 3.19 7.82 8.46
CA ARG A 98 2.45 6.85 9.26
C ARG A 98 3.44 5.87 9.89
N GLU A 99 3.39 5.81 11.22
CA GLU A 99 4.17 4.86 12.02
C GLU A 99 3.86 3.41 11.64
N ILE A 100 4.75 2.50 12.04
CA ILE A 100 4.65 1.08 11.68
C ILE A 100 3.35 0.47 12.19
N TYR A 101 2.63 -0.21 11.31
CA TYR A 101 1.47 -1.03 11.64
C TYR A 101 1.56 -2.42 10.98
N GLU A 102 0.88 -3.39 11.57
CA GLU A 102 0.87 -4.77 11.08
C GLU A 102 -0.39 -5.03 10.25
N VAL A 103 -0.21 -5.66 9.10
CA VAL A 103 -1.30 -6.19 8.29
C VAL A 103 -1.22 -7.72 8.32
N PRO A 104 -2.20 -8.41 8.94
CA PRO A 104 -2.18 -9.86 9.08
C PRO A 104 -1.88 -10.58 7.77
N ASN A 105 -0.96 -11.55 7.81
CA ASN A 105 -0.51 -12.35 6.66
C ASN A 105 0.13 -11.57 5.49
N THR A 106 0.25 -10.24 5.59
CA THR A 106 0.81 -9.39 4.52
C THR A 106 2.19 -8.85 4.89
N GLY A 107 2.34 -8.30 6.10
CA GLY A 107 3.63 -7.78 6.57
C GLY A 107 3.51 -6.60 7.54
N ARG A 108 4.65 -5.98 7.81
CA ARG A 108 4.75 -4.74 8.61
C ARG A 108 4.97 -3.57 7.68
N ILE A 109 4.17 -2.51 7.81
CA ILE A 109 4.12 -1.39 6.87
C ILE A 109 4.36 -0.08 7.59
N ALA A 110 5.09 0.84 6.97
CA ALA A 110 5.13 2.25 7.33
C ALA A 110 4.89 3.10 6.06
N ILE A 111 4.36 4.31 6.24
CA ILE A 111 4.26 5.29 5.14
C ILE A 111 5.25 6.41 5.43
N VAL A 112 6.07 6.73 4.44
CA VAL A 112 7.09 7.77 4.54
C VAL A 112 6.98 8.76 3.39
N GLU A 113 7.57 9.92 3.57
CA GLU A 113 7.79 10.92 2.54
C GLU A 113 9.29 11.05 2.31
N ASP A 114 9.71 10.98 1.05
CA ASP A 114 11.11 11.19 0.69
C ASP A 114 11.51 12.68 0.78
N PRO A 115 12.81 13.02 0.72
CA PRO A 115 13.25 14.41 0.80
C PRO A 115 12.72 15.34 -0.31
N SER A 116 12.13 14.79 -1.37
CA SER A 116 11.49 15.54 -2.46
C SER A 116 9.99 15.75 -2.28
N GLY A 117 9.40 15.20 -1.21
CA GLY A 117 7.98 15.32 -0.90
C GLY A 117 7.12 14.20 -1.48
N VAL A 118 7.70 13.08 -1.92
CA VAL A 118 6.94 11.96 -2.49
C VAL A 118 6.61 10.94 -1.41
N THR A 119 5.31 10.65 -1.24
CA THR A 119 4.82 9.61 -0.34
C THR A 119 5.01 8.22 -0.94
N VAL A 120 5.63 7.31 -0.18
CA VAL A 120 5.79 5.89 -0.52
C VAL A 120 5.51 5.01 0.69
N GLY A 121 5.10 3.78 0.43
CA GLY A 121 5.02 2.75 1.45
C GLY A 121 6.33 1.97 1.57
N LEU A 122 6.69 1.60 2.79
CA LEU A 122 7.74 0.63 3.08
C LEU A 122 7.09 -0.59 3.70
N ILE A 123 7.43 -1.78 3.21
CA ILE A 123 6.88 -3.03 3.73
C ILE A 123 7.98 -4.04 4.01
N THR A 124 8.01 -4.60 5.21
CA THR A 124 8.66 -5.90 5.44
C THR A 124 7.61 -6.98 5.21
N PRO A 125 7.64 -7.67 4.05
CA PRO A 125 6.57 -8.60 3.72
C PRO A 125 6.64 -9.82 4.63
N ALA A 126 5.48 -10.35 5.00
CA ALA A 126 5.40 -11.60 5.71
C ALA A 126 6.21 -12.70 4.97
N PRO A 127 6.77 -13.69 5.70
CA PRO A 127 7.29 -14.88 5.05
C PRO A 127 6.21 -15.48 4.15
N MET A 128 6.55 -15.89 2.94
CA MET A 128 5.60 -16.70 2.17
C MET A 128 5.39 -18.00 2.94
N GLU A 129 4.14 -18.29 3.31
CA GLU A 129 3.79 -19.61 3.84
C GLU A 129 4.28 -20.64 2.80
N SER A 130 5.13 -21.57 3.26
CA SER A 130 5.58 -22.68 2.43
C SER A 130 4.37 -23.60 2.25
N GLY A 131 3.69 -23.47 1.11
CA GLY A 131 2.68 -24.44 0.67
C GLY A 131 3.28 -25.83 0.44
#